data_AF-A0A836XCT9-F1
#
_entry.id   AF-A0A836XCT9-F1
#
_cell.length_a   1.000
_cell.length_b   1.000
_cell.length_c   1.000
_cell.angle_alpha   90.00
_cell.angle_beta   90.00
_cell.angle_gamma   90.00
#
_symmetry.space_group_name_H-M   'P 1'
#
loop_
_entity.id
_entity.type
_entity.pdbx_description
1 polymer ?
#
loop_
_entity_poly.entity_id
_entity_poly.type
_entity_poly.pdbx_seq_one_letter_code
_entity_poly.pdbx_strand_id
1 'polypeptide(L)'
;MCRSVSASPALKRSACRTWAPRLRLAGTYGVATRRFSYMGYGGGPEYVQALRDIVVVLMIEKRGAVESLDEILQVKGIDMVQWGPSDYSMSVGKAGQGGSPEIKAVEKRVIEACLAAGVQPRAEINTPDAAKYYLDMGVRHFCMATDINILHGWWKSNGEQLRRAVEGS
;
A
#
# COMPACT_ATOMS: atom_id res chain seq x y z
N MET A 1 -15.44 -24.88 -38.23
CA MET A 1 -14.34 -25.83 -38.51
C MET A 1 -13.05 -25.01 -38.63
N CYS A 2 -12.00 -25.41 -37.92
CA CYS A 2 -10.75 -24.69 -37.69
C CYS A 2 -10.06 -24.17 -38.97
N ARG A 3 -9.53 -22.93 -38.94
CA ARG A 3 -8.27 -22.55 -39.63
C ARG A 3 -7.64 -21.35 -38.90
N SER A 4 -6.39 -21.54 -38.49
CA SER A 4 -5.44 -20.50 -38.10
C SER A 4 -5.03 -19.67 -39.32
N VAL A 5 -4.89 -18.35 -39.14
CA VAL A 5 -4.15 -17.47 -40.06
C VAL A 5 -3.28 -16.53 -39.24
N SER A 6 -2.00 -16.57 -39.58
CA SER A 6 -0.88 -15.79 -39.06
C SER A 6 -0.93 -14.30 -39.41
N ALA A 7 -0.10 -13.53 -38.70
CA ALA A 7 -0.10 -12.09 -38.53
C ALA A 7 0.03 -11.20 -39.79
N SER A 8 -0.52 -9.98 -39.69
CA SER A 8 0.21 -8.75 -40.10
C SER A 8 -0.29 -7.50 -39.36
N PRO A 9 0.57 -6.48 -39.15
CA PRO A 9 0.49 -5.56 -38.02
C PRO A 9 -0.07 -4.19 -38.43
N ALA A 10 -1.38 -3.99 -38.37
CA ALA A 10 -1.96 -2.64 -38.40
C ALA A 10 -3.47 -2.71 -38.16
N LEU A 11 -3.91 -2.71 -36.90
CA LEU A 11 -5.29 -2.36 -36.59
C LEU A 11 -5.35 -1.35 -35.46
N LYS A 12 -5.44 -0.10 -35.91
CA LYS A 12 -5.91 1.11 -35.25
C LYS A 12 -6.73 0.82 -33.98
N ARG A 13 -6.07 0.89 -32.82
CA ARG A 13 -6.78 1.15 -31.55
C ARG A 13 -7.06 2.65 -31.49
N SER A 14 -8.24 3.04 -31.94
CA SER A 14 -8.85 4.32 -31.61
C SER A 14 -9.37 4.28 -30.17
N ALA A 15 -8.45 4.23 -29.21
CA ALA A 15 -8.74 4.73 -27.87
C ALA A 15 -8.33 6.21 -27.89
N CYS A 16 -9.22 7.09 -27.43
CA CYS A 16 -9.06 8.53 -27.42
C CYS A 16 -7.66 8.91 -26.89
N ARG A 17 -6.73 9.14 -27.81
CA ARG A 17 -5.39 9.64 -27.52
C ARG A 17 -5.60 11.14 -27.46
N THR A 18 -5.80 11.69 -26.26
CA THR A 18 -5.96 13.14 -26.08
C THR A 18 -4.81 13.83 -26.79
N TRP A 19 -5.15 14.67 -27.77
CA TRP A 19 -4.26 15.34 -28.71
C TRP A 19 -3.49 16.46 -27.98
N ALA A 20 -2.56 16.08 -27.11
CA ALA A 20 -1.64 16.98 -26.43
C ALA A 20 -0.21 16.46 -26.65
N PRO A 21 0.55 16.99 -27.63
CA PRO A 21 1.84 16.42 -28.06
C PRO A 21 2.96 16.43 -27.01
N ARG A 22 2.73 16.95 -25.79
CA ARG A 22 3.69 16.94 -24.67
C ARG A 22 3.40 15.91 -23.57
N LEU A 23 2.26 15.22 -23.63
CA LEU A 23 1.82 14.36 -22.54
C LEU A 23 1.90 12.89 -22.96
N ARG A 24 3.01 12.22 -22.59
CA ARG A 24 3.06 10.74 -22.60
C ARG A 24 2.16 10.20 -21.48
N LEU A 25 0.86 10.17 -21.74
CA LEU A 25 -0.16 9.57 -20.88
C LEU A 25 -0.18 8.06 -21.14
N ALA A 26 0.44 7.28 -20.25
CA ALA A 26 0.49 5.82 -20.37
C ALA A 26 -0.55 5.09 -19.50
N GLY A 27 -1.24 5.80 -18.59
CA GLY A 27 -2.30 5.23 -17.77
C GLY A 27 -3.63 5.06 -18.51
N THR A 28 -4.43 4.08 -18.09
CA THR A 28 -5.76 3.77 -18.66
C THR A 28 -6.92 4.20 -17.75
N TYR A 29 -6.62 4.94 -16.68
CA TYR A 29 -7.62 5.34 -15.69
C TYR A 29 -8.67 6.27 -16.32
N GLY A 30 -9.95 5.88 -16.21
CA GLY A 30 -11.06 6.65 -16.75
C GLY A 30 -11.36 7.91 -15.94
N VAL A 31 -12.18 8.80 -16.49
CA VAL A 31 -12.69 9.94 -15.74
C VAL A 31 -13.67 9.45 -14.69
N ALA A 32 -13.31 9.56 -13.41
CA ALA A 32 -14.19 9.29 -12.30
C ALA A 32 -14.97 10.56 -11.93
N THR A 33 -16.25 10.40 -11.55
CA THR A 33 -17.11 11.46 -11.04
C THR A 33 -17.56 11.13 -9.61
N ARG A 34 -18.01 12.14 -8.84
CA ARG A 34 -18.61 12.00 -7.49
C ARG A 34 -17.62 11.71 -6.36
N ARG A 35 -17.46 10.44 -5.96
CA ARG A 35 -16.77 10.07 -4.70
C ARG A 35 -15.25 10.18 -4.81
N PHE A 36 -14.72 10.13 -6.01
CA PHE A 36 -13.28 10.13 -6.29
C PHE A 36 -12.80 11.46 -6.91
N SER A 37 -13.70 12.41 -7.15
CA SER A 37 -13.39 13.72 -7.68
C SER A 37 -14.47 14.72 -7.27
N TYR A 38 -14.07 15.93 -6.88
CA TYR A 38 -15.02 17.00 -6.54
C TYR A 38 -16.00 17.27 -7.70
N MET A 39 -17.22 17.72 -7.38
CA MET A 39 -18.26 17.95 -8.40
C MET A 39 -17.78 18.98 -9.44
N GLY A 40 -17.84 18.63 -10.73
CA GLY A 40 -17.36 19.48 -11.83
C GLY A 40 -15.85 19.39 -12.13
N TYR A 41 -15.09 18.58 -11.39
CA TYR A 41 -13.63 18.47 -11.54
C TYR A 41 -13.18 17.47 -12.62
N GLY A 42 -14.05 16.54 -13.04
CA GLY A 42 -13.66 15.41 -13.89
C GLY A 42 -13.27 15.80 -15.32
N GLY A 43 -12.09 15.36 -15.77
CA GLY A 43 -11.66 15.43 -17.17
C GLY A 43 -10.91 16.71 -17.58
N GLY A 44 -10.76 17.68 -16.68
CA GLY A 44 -9.92 18.87 -16.90
C GLY A 44 -8.41 18.61 -16.73
N PRO A 45 -7.54 19.55 -17.14
CA PRO A 45 -6.08 19.44 -16.95
C PRO A 45 -5.65 19.19 -15.50
N GLU A 46 -6.32 19.82 -14.53
CA GLU A 46 -6.05 19.70 -13.10
C GLU A 46 -6.37 18.29 -12.60
N TYR A 47 -7.44 17.68 -13.10
CA TYR A 47 -7.77 16.28 -12.82
C TYR A 47 -6.70 15.34 -13.33
N VAL A 48 -6.24 15.55 -14.57
CA VAL A 48 -5.15 14.74 -15.13
C VAL A 48 -3.86 14.93 -14.34
N GLN A 49 -3.58 16.15 -13.85
CA GLN A 49 -2.42 16.40 -13.00
C GLN A 49 -2.54 15.71 -11.64
N ALA A 50 -3.70 15.79 -10.98
CA ALA A 50 -3.95 15.08 -9.73
C ALA A 50 -3.77 13.55 -9.88
N LEU A 51 -4.14 12.98 -11.03
CA LEU A 51 -3.88 11.57 -11.34
C LEU A 51 -2.39 11.23 -11.52
N ARG A 52 -1.53 12.21 -11.85
CA ARG A 52 -0.07 12.02 -11.92
C ARG A 52 0.59 12.12 -10.56
N ASP A 53 0.01 12.90 -9.67
CA ASP A 53 0.56 13.19 -8.35
C ASP A 53 0.10 12.17 -7.28
N ILE A 54 -0.62 11.12 -7.70
CA ILE A 54 -1.00 10.03 -6.81
C ILE A 54 0.23 9.28 -6.31
N VAL A 55 0.12 8.73 -5.10
CA VAL A 55 1.11 7.81 -4.55
C VAL A 55 0.60 6.38 -4.73
N VAL A 56 1.38 5.56 -5.42
CA VAL A 56 1.13 4.13 -5.62
C VAL A 56 1.84 3.34 -4.53
N VAL A 57 1.05 2.76 -3.63
CA VAL A 57 1.52 1.92 -2.53
C VAL A 57 1.08 0.49 -2.74
N LEU A 58 2.02 -0.46 -2.68
CA LEU A 58 1.70 -1.90 -2.71
C LEU A 58 1.80 -2.51 -1.31
N MET A 59 0.80 -3.30 -0.95
CA MET A 59 0.85 -4.13 0.25
C MET A 59 1.56 -5.45 -0.04
N ILE A 60 2.67 -5.70 0.65
CA ILE A 60 3.39 -6.97 0.62
C ILE A 60 3.03 -7.74 1.89
N GLU A 61 2.09 -8.67 1.74
CA GLU A 61 1.44 -9.33 2.87
C GLU A 61 1.05 -10.79 2.58
N LYS A 62 1.52 -11.37 1.47
CA LYS A 62 1.29 -12.77 1.13
C LYS A 62 2.61 -13.43 0.77
N ARG A 63 2.73 -14.73 1.05
CA ARG A 63 3.89 -15.55 0.70
C ARG A 63 4.37 -15.34 -0.74
N GLY A 64 3.47 -15.42 -1.72
CA GLY A 64 3.82 -15.23 -3.13
C GLY A 64 4.36 -13.83 -3.44
N ALA A 65 3.85 -12.78 -2.79
CA ALA A 65 4.36 -11.42 -2.98
C ALA A 65 5.78 -11.25 -2.43
N VAL A 66 6.11 -11.96 -1.33
CA VAL A 66 7.48 -11.98 -0.78
C VAL A 66 8.41 -12.79 -1.68
N GLU A 67 7.94 -13.90 -2.25
CA GLU A 67 8.73 -14.74 -3.17
C GLU A 67 9.02 -14.01 -4.49
N SER A 68 8.09 -13.19 -4.99
CA SER A 68 8.23 -12.39 -6.21
C SER A 68 8.68 -10.94 -5.95
N LEU A 69 9.21 -10.63 -4.76
CA LEU A 69 9.48 -9.26 -4.34
C LEU A 69 10.40 -8.50 -5.32
N ASP A 70 11.47 -9.13 -5.79
CA ASP A 70 12.45 -8.49 -6.68
C ASP A 70 11.81 -8.11 -8.03
N GLU A 71 10.91 -8.94 -8.57
CA GLU A 71 10.16 -8.63 -9.80
C GLU A 71 9.17 -7.50 -9.57
N ILE A 72 8.48 -7.50 -8.42
CA ILE A 72 7.54 -6.44 -8.05
C ILE A 72 8.27 -5.10 -7.95
N LEU A 73 9.43 -5.05 -7.28
CA LEU A 73 10.20 -3.82 -7.09
C LEU A 73 10.80 -3.27 -8.39
N GLN A 74 10.88 -4.07 -9.45
CA GLN A 74 11.31 -3.60 -10.78
C GLN A 74 10.19 -2.89 -11.57
N VAL A 75 8.93 -3.00 -11.12
CA VAL A 75 7.80 -2.35 -11.79
C VAL A 75 7.88 -0.83 -11.60
N LYS A 76 7.94 -0.11 -12.72
CA LYS A 76 8.00 1.36 -12.72
C LYS A 76 6.69 1.98 -12.23
N GLY A 77 6.81 3.00 -11.39
CA GLY A 77 5.67 3.77 -10.88
C GLY A 77 5.10 3.24 -9.57
N ILE A 78 5.82 2.34 -8.86
CA ILE A 78 5.57 2.06 -7.45
C ILE A 78 6.37 3.06 -6.63
N ASP A 79 5.67 3.83 -5.79
CA ASP A 79 6.31 4.81 -4.93
C ASP A 79 6.70 4.21 -3.58
N MET A 80 5.86 3.31 -3.06
CA MET A 80 6.03 2.76 -1.72
C MET A 80 5.57 1.31 -1.58
N VAL A 81 6.10 0.63 -0.56
CA VAL A 81 5.65 -0.68 -0.11
C VAL A 81 5.20 -0.60 1.35
N GLN A 82 4.00 -1.14 1.63
CA GLN A 82 3.50 -1.37 2.97
C GLN A 82 3.71 -2.82 3.35
N TRP A 83 4.27 -3.06 4.54
CA TRP A 83 4.33 -4.40 5.13
C TRP A 83 3.05 -4.72 5.90
N GLY A 84 2.44 -5.87 5.64
CA GLY A 84 1.23 -6.35 6.32
C GLY A 84 1.50 -7.61 7.16
N PRO A 85 1.94 -7.48 8.43
CA PRO A 85 2.37 -8.65 9.23
C PRO A 85 1.22 -9.60 9.56
N SER A 86 0.02 -9.08 9.82
CA SER A 86 -1.16 -9.87 10.16
C SER A 86 -1.55 -10.78 8.99
N ASP A 87 -1.72 -10.22 7.81
CA ASP A 87 -2.09 -10.96 6.59
C ASP A 87 -1.00 -11.91 6.13
N TYR A 88 0.27 -11.52 6.27
CA TYR A 88 1.40 -12.39 5.96
C TYR A 88 1.43 -13.60 6.88
N SER A 89 1.28 -13.37 8.19
CA SER A 89 1.25 -14.45 9.18
C SER A 89 0.13 -15.46 8.90
N MET A 90 -1.05 -14.99 8.50
CA MET A 90 -2.13 -15.89 8.05
C MET A 90 -1.74 -16.67 6.80
N SER A 91 -1.10 -16.02 5.82
CA SER A 91 -0.71 -16.66 4.56
C SER A 91 0.32 -17.78 4.72
N VAL A 92 1.10 -17.76 5.80
CA VAL A 92 2.13 -18.78 6.11
C VAL A 92 1.69 -19.74 7.22
N GLY A 93 0.41 -19.75 7.61
CA GLY A 93 -0.13 -20.66 8.62
C GLY A 93 0.22 -20.29 10.07
N LYS A 94 0.55 -19.02 10.33
CA LYS A 94 0.96 -18.47 11.63
C LYS A 94 0.04 -17.35 12.11
N ALA A 95 -1.26 -17.54 11.93
CA ALA A 95 -2.27 -16.54 12.28
C ALA A 95 -2.09 -16.01 13.72
N GLY A 96 -2.12 -14.68 13.87
CA GLY A 96 -1.92 -14.01 15.17
C GLY A 96 -0.45 -13.87 15.59
N GLN A 97 0.51 -14.40 14.84
CA GLN A 97 1.94 -14.39 15.19
C GLN A 97 2.75 -13.36 14.37
N GLY A 98 2.12 -12.26 13.95
CA GLY A 98 2.75 -11.22 13.12
C GLY A 98 3.99 -10.57 13.75
N GLY A 99 4.10 -10.58 15.09
CA GLY A 99 5.25 -10.08 15.83
C GLY A 99 6.34 -11.12 16.13
N SER A 100 6.20 -12.36 15.65
CA SER A 100 7.18 -13.42 15.93
C SER A 100 8.53 -13.14 15.26
N PRO A 101 9.66 -13.62 15.82
CA PRO A 101 10.99 -13.38 15.26
C PRO A 101 11.14 -13.75 13.79
N GLU A 102 10.46 -14.81 13.36
CA GLU A 102 10.48 -15.26 11.97
C GLU A 102 9.76 -14.29 11.03
N ILE A 103 8.58 -13.79 11.41
CA ILE A 103 7.84 -12.81 10.60
C ILE A 103 8.59 -11.48 10.58
N LYS A 104 9.22 -11.08 11.70
CA LYS A 104 10.09 -9.90 11.77
C LYS A 104 11.34 -10.03 10.90
N ALA A 105 11.89 -11.24 10.74
CA ALA A 105 13.02 -11.47 9.83
C ALA A 105 12.59 -11.31 8.36
N VAL A 106 11.39 -11.75 8.00
CA VAL A 106 10.82 -11.51 6.66
C VAL A 106 10.54 -10.03 6.44
N GLU A 107 9.93 -9.35 7.40
CA GLU A 107 9.72 -7.89 7.36
C GLU A 107 11.03 -7.15 7.08
N LYS A 108 12.09 -7.50 7.84
CA LYS A 108 13.41 -6.91 7.66
C LYS A 108 13.93 -7.11 6.24
N ARG A 109 13.86 -8.33 5.70
CA ARG A 109 14.26 -8.63 4.31
C ARG A 109 13.47 -7.78 3.30
N VAL A 110 12.16 -7.65 3.49
CA VAL A 110 11.30 -6.86 2.60
C VAL A 110 11.71 -5.39 2.63
N ILE A 111 11.91 -4.82 3.82
CA ILE A 111 12.34 -3.43 4.00
C ILE A 111 13.70 -3.18 3.33
N GLU A 112 14.68 -4.06 3.56
CA GLU A 112 16.02 -3.94 2.97
C GLU A 112 15.98 -4.02 1.43
N ALA A 113 15.19 -4.94 0.87
CA ALA A 113 15.01 -5.04 -0.58
C ALA A 113 14.36 -3.79 -1.17
N CYS A 114 13.32 -3.24 -0.52
CA CYS A 114 12.67 -2.00 -0.96
C CYS A 114 13.68 -0.84 -1.01
N LEU A 115 14.44 -0.65 0.07
CA LEU A 115 15.45 0.40 0.16
C LEU A 115 16.54 0.25 -0.89
N ALA A 116 17.01 -0.99 -1.12
CA ALA A 116 18.00 -1.28 -2.16
C ALA A 116 17.48 -0.98 -3.58
N ALA A 117 16.18 -1.20 -3.82
CA ALA A 117 15.52 -0.88 -5.08
C ALA A 117 15.13 0.62 -5.22
N GLY A 118 15.33 1.43 -4.18
CA GLY A 118 14.92 2.84 -4.17
C GLY A 118 13.41 3.06 -3.98
N VAL A 119 12.67 2.03 -3.57
CA VAL A 119 11.23 2.10 -3.26
C VAL A 119 11.07 2.31 -1.76
N GLN A 120 10.24 3.27 -1.35
CA GLN A 120 10.16 3.64 0.07
C GLN A 120 9.31 2.62 0.87
N PRO A 121 9.88 1.94 1.88
CA PRO A 121 9.09 1.10 2.77
C PRO A 121 8.30 1.94 3.78
N ARG A 122 7.12 1.44 4.18
CA ARG A 122 6.29 1.97 5.27
C ARG A 122 6.11 0.90 6.35
N ALA A 123 6.37 1.29 7.59
CA ALA A 123 6.28 0.41 8.76
C ALA A 123 5.07 0.76 9.63
N GLU A 124 4.48 -0.22 10.31
CA GLU A 124 3.43 0.00 11.31
C GLU A 124 4.01 -0.05 12.72
N ILE A 125 3.71 0.97 13.51
CA ILE A 125 4.12 1.11 14.90
C ILE A 125 2.92 1.46 15.76
N ASN A 126 2.96 1.10 17.04
CA ASN A 126 1.94 1.49 18.01
C ASN A 126 2.40 2.65 18.91
N THR A 127 3.71 2.86 19.03
CA THR A 127 4.31 3.93 19.83
C THR A 127 5.51 4.53 19.07
N PRO A 128 5.82 5.82 19.29
CA PRO A 128 7.01 6.45 18.69
C PRO A 128 8.33 5.75 19.04
N ASP A 129 8.46 5.16 20.23
CA ASP A 129 9.69 4.47 20.66
C ASP A 129 10.04 3.28 19.76
N ALA A 130 9.03 2.62 19.19
CA ALA A 130 9.23 1.53 18.25
C ALA A 130 9.84 1.99 16.92
N ALA A 131 9.80 3.30 16.61
CA ALA A 131 10.30 3.84 15.35
C ALA A 131 11.83 3.71 15.23
N LYS A 132 12.58 3.70 16.33
CA LYS A 132 14.05 3.70 16.30
C LYS A 132 14.61 2.56 15.43
N TYR A 133 14.13 1.34 15.64
CA TYR A 133 14.54 0.16 14.87
C TYR A 133 14.39 0.37 13.35
N TYR A 134 13.27 0.96 12.94
CA TYR A 134 12.97 1.23 11.53
C TYR A 134 13.75 2.41 10.96
N LEU A 135 13.94 3.46 11.77
CA LEU A 135 14.73 4.63 11.39
C LEU A 135 16.19 4.24 11.13
N ASP A 136 16.76 3.38 11.98
CA ASP A 136 18.12 2.83 11.84
C ASP A 136 18.29 2.04 10.54
N MET A 137 17.23 1.37 10.06
CA MET A 137 17.24 0.69 8.75
C MET A 137 17.10 1.65 7.56
N GLY A 138 16.64 2.89 7.78
CA GLY A 138 16.41 3.87 6.70
C GLY A 138 14.94 4.17 6.39
N VAL A 139 13.99 3.57 7.11
CA VAL A 139 12.54 3.82 6.93
C VAL A 139 12.21 5.27 7.34
N ARG A 140 11.32 5.92 6.59
CA ARG A 140 10.86 7.31 6.86
C ARG A 140 9.34 7.47 6.87
N HIS A 141 8.59 6.44 6.50
CA HIS A 141 7.13 6.47 6.45
C HIS A 141 6.54 5.49 7.47
N PHE A 142 5.56 5.95 8.23
CA PHE A 142 4.99 5.19 9.34
C PHE A 142 3.45 5.20 9.32
N CYS A 143 2.85 4.08 9.71
CA CYS A 143 1.50 4.00 10.24
C CYS A 143 1.59 3.99 11.76
N MET A 144 0.83 4.83 12.45
CA MET A 144 0.80 4.81 13.90
C MET A 144 -0.59 4.43 14.38
N ALA A 145 -0.74 3.16 14.74
CA ALA A 145 -2.00 2.54 15.16
C ALA A 145 -3.17 2.75 14.17
N THR A 146 -4.37 2.36 14.59
CA THR A 146 -5.62 2.70 13.92
C THR A 146 -6.51 3.47 14.90
N ASP A 147 -7.34 4.37 14.39
CA ASP A 147 -8.30 5.14 15.17
C ASP A 147 -9.16 4.25 16.07
N ILE A 148 -9.70 3.15 15.53
CA ILE A 148 -10.50 2.18 16.27
C ILE A 148 -9.70 1.56 17.42
N ASN A 149 -8.43 1.18 17.20
CA ASN A 149 -7.59 0.60 18.25
C ASN A 149 -7.24 1.62 19.34
N ILE A 150 -6.95 2.86 18.96
CA ILE A 150 -6.65 3.96 19.90
C ILE A 150 -7.86 4.18 20.81
N LEU A 151 -9.03 4.36 20.20
CA LEU A 151 -10.22 4.68 20.96
C LEU A 151 -10.67 3.47 21.80
N HIS A 152 -10.67 2.26 21.25
CA HIS A 152 -10.95 1.02 22.00
C HIS A 152 -10.04 0.88 23.23
N GLY A 153 -8.72 1.09 23.07
CA GLY A 153 -7.77 1.04 24.16
C GLY A 153 -8.09 2.07 25.26
N TRP A 154 -8.44 3.29 24.87
CA TRP A 154 -8.82 4.34 25.81
C TRP A 154 -10.10 4.01 26.57
N TRP A 155 -11.18 3.61 25.87
CA TRP A 155 -12.46 3.28 26.50
C TRP A 155 -12.34 2.07 27.42
N LYS A 156 -11.58 1.05 27.02
CA LYS A 156 -11.35 -0.13 27.86
C LYS A 156 -10.65 0.26 29.16
N SER A 157 -9.53 0.97 29.07
CA SER A 157 -8.75 1.38 30.25
C SER A 157 -9.55 2.27 31.20
N ASN A 158 -10.20 3.32 30.69
CA ASN A 158 -10.95 4.26 31.52
C ASN A 158 -12.28 3.65 32.01
N GLY A 159 -12.92 2.83 31.18
CA GLY A 159 -14.15 2.12 31.56
C GLY A 159 -13.93 1.09 32.66
N GLU A 160 -12.81 0.35 32.63
CA GLU A 160 -12.42 -0.57 33.71
C GLU A 160 -12.14 0.20 35.01
N GLN A 161 -11.44 1.34 34.93
CA GLN A 161 -11.17 2.18 36.10
C GLN A 161 -12.45 2.76 36.71
N LEU A 162 -13.33 3.31 35.88
CA LEU A 162 -14.62 3.84 36.34
C LEU A 162 -15.48 2.76 36.96
N ARG A 163 -15.52 1.56 36.36
CA ARG A 163 -16.24 0.41 36.92
C ARG A 163 -15.77 0.07 38.33
N ARG A 164 -14.46 -0.03 38.55
CA ARG A 164 -13.88 -0.29 39.88
C ARG A 164 -14.22 0.81 40.90
N ALA A 165 -14.25 2.07 40.46
CA ALA A 165 -14.61 3.19 41.33
C ALA A 165 -16.10 3.15 41.75
N VAL A 166 -16.98 2.71 40.84
CA VAL A 166 -18.42 2.59 41.10
C VAL A 166 -18.76 1.37 41.96
N GLU A 167 -18.11 0.23 41.71
CA GLU A 167 -18.40 -1.03 42.41
C GLU A 167 -17.89 -1.05 43.86
N GLY A 168 -17.04 -0.10 44.25
CA GLY A 168 -16.47 -0.03 45.59
C GLY A 168 -15.50 -1.19 45.82
N SER A 169 -14.23 -0.94 45.50
CA SER A 169 -13.05 -1.85 45.60
C SER A 169 -13.24 -3.14 46.41
#